data_AF-A0A3S4JD03-F1
#
_entry.id   AF-A0A3S4JD03-F1
#
_cell.length_a   1.000
_cell.length_b   1.000
_cell.length_c   1.000
_cell.angle_alpha   90.00
_cell.angle_beta   90.00
_cell.angle_gamma   90.00
#
_symmetry.space_group_name_H-M   'P 1'
#
loop_
_entity.id
_entity.type
_entity.pdbx_description
1 polymer ?
#
loop_
_entity_poly.entity_id
_entity_poly.type
_entity_poly.pdbx_seq_one_letter_code
_entity_poly.pdbx_strand_id
1 'polypeptide(L)'
;MRRHIDAETPLSPDPQRVALEQVLTTLLPIRRRRLRQREREQRQHEQQLKRCREAVERGHQLLEEKKIGYLQLRNDFVPQHAGVIQPLNDLRETLDAEKNNRAGVIQQIQQTHRLQEEAEQQEERLTAAQLAVQRCQRDIEKMEYLLNQNQGNAL
;
A
#
# COMPACT_ATOMS: atom_id res chain seq x y z
N MET A 1 70.70 -7.20 40.39
CA MET A 1 70.01 -7.93 39.31
C MET A 1 68.55 -7.50 39.26
N ARG A 2 68.25 -6.31 38.72
CA ARG A 2 66.88 -5.85 38.49
C ARG A 2 66.42 -6.44 37.15
N ARG A 3 65.40 -7.31 37.17
CA ARG A 3 64.73 -7.78 35.96
C ARG A 3 63.86 -6.63 35.46
N HIS A 4 64.22 -6.07 34.31
CA HIS A 4 63.34 -5.18 33.56
C HIS A 4 62.16 -6.03 33.09
N ILE A 5 60.97 -5.73 33.62
CA ILE A 5 59.71 -6.20 33.05
C ILE A 5 59.48 -5.27 31.88
N ASP A 6 59.70 -5.76 30.66
CA ASP A 6 59.29 -5.05 29.45
C ASP A 6 57.78 -4.89 29.53
N ALA A 7 57.34 -3.67 29.81
CA ALA A 7 55.94 -3.32 29.72
C ALA A 7 55.52 -3.53 28.28
N GLU A 8 54.74 -4.59 28.05
CA GLU A 8 54.05 -4.86 26.80
C GLU A 8 53.40 -3.57 26.33
N THR A 9 53.98 -2.97 25.29
CA THR A 9 53.43 -1.77 24.68
C THR A 9 52.06 -2.19 24.14
N PRO A 10 50.95 -1.56 24.57
CA PRO A 10 49.64 -1.95 24.07
C PRO A 10 49.66 -1.77 22.54
N LEU A 11 49.38 -2.86 21.82
CA LEU A 11 49.22 -2.84 20.37
C LEU A 11 48.24 -1.72 20.02
N SER A 12 48.74 -0.70 19.32
CA SER A 12 47.91 0.41 18.86
C SER A 12 46.75 -0.17 18.03
N PRO A 13 45.50 0.24 18.28
CA PRO A 13 44.35 -0.32 17.56
C PRO A 13 44.51 -0.04 16.06
N ASP A 14 44.21 -1.06 15.25
CA ASP A 14 44.30 -0.96 13.79
C ASP A 14 43.54 0.29 13.30
N PRO A 15 44.22 1.26 12.65
CA PRO A 15 43.61 2.51 12.23
C PRO A 15 42.43 2.30 11.28
N GLN A 16 42.40 1.18 10.53
CA GLN A 16 41.27 0.83 9.67
C GLN A 16 40.03 0.42 10.48
N ARG A 17 40.21 -0.30 11.59
CA ARG A 17 39.11 -0.67 12.51
C ARG A 17 38.54 0.54 13.21
N VAL A 18 39.39 1.45 13.67
CA VAL A 18 38.97 2.70 14.32
C VAL A 18 38.18 3.59 13.34
N ALA A 19 38.66 3.73 12.10
CA ALA A 19 37.95 4.47 11.06
C ALA A 19 36.60 3.82 10.72
N LEU A 20 36.55 2.49 10.62
CA LEU A 20 35.32 1.75 10.35
C LEU A 20 34.30 1.91 11.49
N GLU A 21 34.72 1.81 12.74
CA GLU A 21 33.87 2.04 13.91
C GLU A 21 33.31 3.48 13.93
N GLN A 22 34.13 4.49 13.64
CA GLN A 22 33.69 5.89 13.54
C GLN A 22 32.64 6.10 12.43
N VAL A 23 32.84 5.46 11.27
CA VAL A 23 31.88 5.51 10.16
C VAL A 23 30.57 4.83 10.56
N LEU A 24 30.63 3.64 11.16
CA LEU A 24 29.44 2.87 11.55
C LEU A 24 28.65 3.56 12.67
N THR A 25 29.32 4.08 13.68
CA THR A 25 28.70 4.86 14.78
C THR A 25 28.00 6.12 14.26
N THR A 26 28.52 6.72 13.19
CA THR A 26 27.88 7.86 12.52
C THR A 26 26.69 7.45 11.63
N LEU A 27 26.84 6.37 10.85
CA LEU A 27 25.84 5.96 9.86
C LEU A 27 24.64 5.21 10.47
N LEU A 28 24.83 4.42 11.53
CA LEU A 28 23.77 3.61 12.13
C LEU A 28 22.56 4.44 12.60
N PRO A 29 22.72 5.56 13.34
CA PRO A 29 21.59 6.43 13.71
C PRO A 29 20.84 6.97 12.48
N ILE A 30 21.55 7.34 11.42
CA ILE A 30 20.96 7.84 10.17
C ILE A 30 20.14 6.74 9.50
N ARG A 31 20.67 5.52 9.43
CA ARG A 31 20.00 4.36 8.84
C ARG A 31 18.76 3.94 9.65
N ARG A 32 18.85 3.90 10.98
CA ARG A 32 17.71 3.65 11.87
C ARG A 32 16.62 4.72 11.71
N ARG A 33 16.98 5.99 11.55
CA ARG A 33 16.01 7.07 11.26
C ARG A 33 15.31 6.84 9.91
N ARG A 34 16.06 6.45 8.87
CA ARG A 34 15.48 6.11 7.56
C ARG A 34 14.54 4.90 7.64
N LEU A 35 14.93 3.85 8.38
CA LEU A 35 14.05 2.70 8.60
C LEU A 35 12.71 3.12 9.21
N ARG A 36 12.73 3.91 10.29
CA ARG A 36 11.49 4.43 10.92
C ARG A 36 10.63 5.24 9.95
N GLN A 37 11.25 6.00 9.05
CA GLN A 37 10.52 6.73 8.01
C GLN A 37 9.84 5.76 7.04
N ARG A 38 10.56 4.75 6.55
CA ARG A 38 10.00 3.73 5.64
C ARG A 38 8.90 2.92 6.28
N GLU A 39 9.03 2.56 7.55
CA GLU A 39 7.97 1.87 8.30
C GLU A 39 6.70 2.74 8.43
N ARG A 40 6.85 4.06 8.60
CA ARG A 40 5.71 4.99 8.58
C ARG A 40 5.06 5.05 7.19
N GLU A 41 5.86 5.14 6.13
CA GLU A 41 5.37 5.11 4.74
C GLU A 41 4.62 3.79 4.45
N GLN A 42 5.16 2.64 4.88
CA GLN A 42 4.48 1.35 4.76
C GLN A 42 3.11 1.37 5.47
N ARG A 43 3.05 1.82 6.73
CA ARG A 43 1.77 1.90 7.47
C ARG A 43 0.75 2.83 6.80
N GLN A 44 1.22 3.92 6.19
CA GLN A 44 0.35 4.81 5.42
C GLN A 44 -0.22 4.10 4.18
N HIS A 45 0.61 3.35 3.45
CA HIS A 45 0.16 2.56 2.32
C HIS A 45 -0.80 1.42 2.72
N GLU A 46 -0.60 0.78 3.87
CA GLU A 46 -1.52 -0.21 4.42
C GLU A 46 -2.89 0.40 4.74
N GLN A 47 -2.90 1.56 5.40
CA GLN A 47 -4.14 2.29 5.69
C GLN A 47 -4.86 2.74 4.41
N GLN A 48 -4.11 3.22 3.41
CA GLN A 48 -4.68 3.63 2.14
C GLN A 48 -5.27 2.43 1.39
N LEU A 49 -4.58 1.28 1.38
CA LEU A 49 -5.09 0.06 0.77
C LEU A 49 -6.40 -0.38 1.43
N LYS A 50 -6.49 -0.32 2.76
CA LYS A 50 -7.73 -0.61 3.48
C LYS A 50 -8.88 0.28 3.01
N ARG A 51 -8.65 1.59 2.86
CA ARG A 51 -9.65 2.53 2.36
C ARG A 51 -10.06 2.24 0.91
N CYS A 52 -9.12 1.86 0.04
CA CYS A 52 -9.42 1.47 -1.33
C CYS A 52 -10.31 0.22 -1.37
N ARG A 53 -10.00 -0.80 -0.56
CA ARG A 53 -10.82 -2.02 -0.45
C ARG A 53 -12.23 -1.73 0.06
N GLU A 54 -12.36 -0.90 1.09
CA GLU A 54 -13.67 -0.44 1.59
C GLU A 54 -14.46 0.38 0.54
N ALA A 55 -13.77 1.11 -0.34
CA ALA A 55 -14.41 1.81 -1.44
C ALA A 55 -14.88 0.85 -2.54
N VAL A 56 -14.08 -0.17 -2.88
CA VAL A 56 -14.45 -1.24 -3.82
C VAL A 56 -15.68 -2.00 -3.31
N GLU A 57 -15.70 -2.41 -2.05
CA GLU A 57 -16.84 -3.11 -1.44
C GLU A 57 -18.13 -2.28 -1.53
N ARG A 58 -18.07 -1.00 -1.13
CA ARG A 58 -19.21 -0.07 -1.26
C ARG A 58 -19.62 0.13 -2.72
N GLY A 59 -18.66 0.21 -3.64
CA GLY A 59 -18.91 0.31 -5.07
C GLY A 59 -19.64 -0.91 -5.63
N HIS A 60 -19.31 -2.12 -5.16
CA HIS A 60 -20.02 -3.34 -5.50
C HIS A 60 -21.45 -3.37 -4.92
N GLN A 61 -21.64 -2.97 -3.66
CA GLN A 61 -22.96 -2.89 -3.05
C GLN A 61 -23.87 -1.96 -3.84
N LEU A 62 -23.40 -0.74 -4.15
CA LEU A 62 -24.16 0.23 -4.93
C LEU A 62 -24.44 -0.26 -6.36
N LEU A 63 -23.53 -1.02 -6.96
CA LEU A 63 -23.74 -1.63 -8.27
C LEU A 63 -24.86 -2.67 -8.22
N GLU A 64 -24.87 -3.55 -7.22
CA GLU A 64 -25.93 -4.55 -7.06
C GLU A 64 -27.28 -3.89 -6.79
N GLU A 65 -27.33 -2.86 -5.94
CA GLU A 65 -28.55 -2.06 -5.72
C GLU A 65 -29.09 -1.47 -7.02
N LYS A 66 -28.22 -0.83 -7.83
CA LYS A 66 -28.62 -0.26 -9.13
C LYS A 66 -29.07 -1.33 -10.13
N LYS A 67 -28.41 -2.49 -10.16
CA LYS A 67 -28.83 -3.61 -11.01
C LYS A 67 -30.20 -4.14 -10.62
N ILE A 68 -30.44 -4.34 -9.33
CA ILE A 68 -31.74 -4.78 -8.81
C ILE A 68 -32.82 -3.77 -9.18
N GLY A 69 -32.59 -2.48 -8.92
CA GLY A 69 -33.54 -1.41 -9.26
C GLY A 69 -33.83 -1.34 -10.76
N TYR A 70 -32.81 -1.48 -11.61
CA TYR A 70 -32.99 -1.53 -13.06
C TYR A 70 -33.77 -2.77 -13.53
N LEU A 71 -33.51 -3.94 -12.94
CA LEU A 71 -34.25 -5.16 -13.25
C LEU A 71 -35.72 -5.06 -12.85
N GLN A 72 -36.02 -4.48 -11.68
CA GLN A 72 -37.39 -4.21 -11.24
C GLN A 72 -38.12 -3.29 -12.23
N LEU A 73 -37.50 -2.14 -12.57
CA LEU A 73 -38.04 -1.21 -13.56
C LEU A 73 -38.32 -1.91 -14.89
N ARG A 74 -37.39 -2.74 -15.37
CA ARG A 74 -37.55 -3.47 -16.64
C ARG A 74 -38.65 -4.53 -16.57
N ASN A 75 -38.79 -5.22 -15.45
CA ASN A 75 -39.83 -6.24 -15.26
C ASN A 75 -41.22 -5.62 -15.23
N ASP A 76 -41.35 -4.41 -14.67
CA ASP A 76 -42.61 -3.66 -14.62
C ASP A 76 -42.93 -2.97 -15.96
N PHE A 77 -41.91 -2.67 -16.77
CA PHE A 77 -42.06 -1.95 -18.04
C PHE A 77 -42.92 -2.68 -19.07
N VAL A 78 -42.64 -3.96 -19.32
CA VAL A 78 -43.33 -4.73 -20.38
C VAL A 78 -44.83 -4.89 -20.07
N PRO A 79 -45.25 -5.32 -18.87
CA PRO A 79 -46.67 -5.43 -18.51
C PRO A 79 -47.44 -4.10 -18.62
N GLN A 80 -46.78 -2.97 -18.37
CA GLN A 80 -47.45 -1.66 -18.33
C GLN A 80 -47.56 -0.98 -19.70
N HIS A 81 -46.64 -1.28 -20.62
CA HIS A 81 -46.53 -0.52 -21.88
C HIS A 81 -46.66 -1.37 -23.15
N ALA A 82 -46.48 -2.70 -23.09
CA ALA A 82 -46.58 -3.53 -24.28
C ALA A 82 -48.05 -3.77 -24.68
N GLY A 83 -48.41 -3.37 -25.90
CA GLY A 83 -49.78 -3.53 -26.42
C GLY A 83 -50.81 -2.57 -25.82
N VAL A 84 -50.38 -1.61 -25.01
CA VAL A 84 -51.24 -0.59 -24.38
C VAL A 84 -51.23 0.68 -25.23
N ILE A 85 -52.43 1.22 -25.52
CA ILE A 85 -52.57 2.53 -26.16
C ILE A 85 -52.34 3.59 -25.10
N GLN A 86 -51.28 4.38 -25.25
CA GLN A 86 -50.91 5.44 -24.32
C GLN A 86 -50.46 6.70 -25.08
N PRO A 87 -50.55 7.89 -24.46
CA PRO A 87 -50.04 9.12 -25.04
C PRO A 87 -48.55 9.01 -25.38
N LEU A 88 -48.15 9.61 -26.52
CA LEU A 88 -46.75 9.57 -26.98
C LEU A 88 -45.78 10.19 -25.97
N ASN A 89 -46.20 11.25 -25.26
CA ASN A 89 -45.37 11.93 -24.27
C ASN A 89 -45.05 11.01 -23.09
N ASP A 90 -46.05 10.31 -22.55
CA ASP A 90 -45.90 9.36 -21.45
C ASP A 90 -44.97 8.19 -21.82
N LEU A 91 -45.08 7.68 -23.06
CA LEU A 91 -44.17 6.66 -23.57
C LEU A 91 -42.72 7.19 -23.70
N ARG A 92 -42.54 8.45 -24.09
CA ARG A 92 -41.20 9.05 -24.17
C ARG A 92 -40.57 9.22 -22.80
N GLU A 93 -41.33 9.73 -21.83
CA GLU A 93 -40.86 9.93 -20.46
C GLU A 93 -40.43 8.60 -19.83
N THR A 94 -41.21 7.54 -20.01
CA THR A 94 -40.90 6.20 -19.51
C THR A 94 -39.67 5.58 -20.19
N LEU A 95 -39.52 5.74 -21.51
CA LEU A 95 -38.32 5.32 -22.23
C LEU A 95 -37.07 6.08 -21.81
N ASP A 96 -37.18 7.38 -21.56
CA ASP A 96 -36.06 8.19 -21.12
C ASP A 96 -35.65 7.84 -19.67
N ALA A 97 -36.62 7.53 -18.80
CA ALA A 97 -36.35 6.99 -17.47
C ALA A 97 -35.61 5.64 -17.54
N GLU A 98 -36.01 4.73 -18.42
CA GLU A 98 -35.32 3.44 -18.63
C GLU A 98 -33.87 3.65 -19.08
N LYS A 99 -33.66 4.48 -20.11
CA LYS A 99 -32.32 4.80 -20.62
C LYS A 99 -31.43 5.39 -19.54
N ASN A 100 -31.96 6.31 -18.74
CA ASN A 100 -31.20 6.96 -17.67
C ASN A 100 -30.80 5.95 -16.58
N ASN A 101 -31.70 5.06 -16.19
CA ASN A 101 -31.38 3.99 -15.24
C ASN A 101 -30.33 3.02 -15.79
N ARG A 102 -30.48 2.60 -17.05
CA ARG A 102 -29.49 1.76 -17.74
C ARG A 102 -28.12 2.44 -17.81
N ALA A 103 -28.08 3.72 -18.17
CA ALA A 103 -26.85 4.51 -18.17
C ALA A 103 -26.23 4.60 -16.78
N GLY A 104 -27.05 4.78 -15.73
CA GLY A 104 -26.61 4.81 -14.34
C GLY A 104 -25.98 3.49 -13.87
N VAL A 105 -26.48 2.33 -14.33
CA VAL A 105 -25.86 1.01 -14.10
C VAL A 105 -24.51 0.93 -14.81
N ILE A 106 -24.44 1.30 -16.08
CA ILE A 106 -23.19 1.26 -16.87
C ILE A 106 -22.12 2.16 -16.25
N GLN A 107 -22.47 3.37 -15.85
CA GLN A 107 -21.57 4.28 -15.15
C GLN A 107 -21.07 3.68 -13.84
N GLN A 108 -21.95 3.02 -13.09
CA GLN A 108 -21.56 2.37 -11.84
C GLN A 108 -20.58 1.21 -12.08
N ILE A 109 -20.78 0.41 -13.13
CA ILE A 109 -19.84 -0.67 -13.50
C ILE A 109 -18.45 -0.08 -13.78
N GLN A 110 -18.39 0.99 -14.58
CA GLN A 110 -17.13 1.66 -14.89
C GLN A 110 -16.45 2.24 -13.64
N GLN A 111 -17.23 2.81 -12.73
CA GLN A 111 -16.70 3.35 -11.48
C GLN A 111 -16.14 2.25 -10.57
N THR A 112 -16.86 1.13 -10.43
CA THR A 112 -16.38 -0.02 -9.64
C THR A 112 -15.10 -0.60 -10.23
N HIS A 113 -14.98 -0.67 -11.56
CA HIS A 113 -13.73 -1.09 -12.22
C HIS A 113 -12.56 -0.16 -11.88
N ARG A 114 -12.76 1.16 -11.97
CA ARG A 114 -11.70 2.13 -11.59
C ARG A 114 -11.26 1.99 -10.13
N LEU A 115 -12.22 1.76 -9.23
CA LEU A 115 -11.90 1.53 -7.81
C LEU A 115 -11.06 0.26 -7.61
N GLN A 116 -11.32 -0.79 -8.39
CA GLN A 116 -10.52 -2.02 -8.37
C GLN A 116 -9.10 -1.75 -8.88
N GLU A 117 -8.94 -1.07 -10.00
CA GLU A 117 -7.62 -0.68 -10.53
C GLU A 117 -6.84 0.18 -9.53
N GLU A 118 -7.50 1.13 -8.86
CA GLU A 118 -6.89 1.94 -7.80
C GLU A 118 -6.44 1.10 -6.60
N ALA A 119 -7.22 0.08 -6.22
CA ALA A 119 -6.85 -0.85 -5.15
C ALA A 119 -5.63 -1.68 -5.55
N GLU A 120 -5.59 -2.24 -6.76
CA GLU A 120 -4.46 -3.01 -7.30
C GLU A 120 -3.18 -2.17 -7.34
N GLN A 121 -3.23 -0.94 -7.87
CA GLN A 121 -2.09 -0.02 -7.86
C GLN A 121 -1.62 0.29 -6.43
N GLN A 122 -2.55 0.37 -5.49
CA GLN A 122 -2.22 0.62 -4.09
C GLN A 122 -1.58 -0.60 -3.41
N GLU A 123 -1.93 -1.82 -3.83
CA GLU A 123 -1.24 -3.05 -3.42
C GLU A 123 0.20 -3.08 -3.91
N GLU A 124 0.45 -2.75 -5.18
CA GLU A 124 1.81 -2.67 -5.73
C GLU A 124 2.68 -1.67 -4.96
N ARG A 125 2.13 -0.50 -4.63
CA ARG A 125 2.82 0.51 -3.80
C ARG A 125 3.14 -0.02 -2.40
N LEU A 126 2.22 -0.76 -1.79
CA LEU A 126 2.46 -1.38 -0.49
C LEU A 126 3.59 -2.42 -0.58
N THR A 127 3.57 -3.29 -1.60
CA THR A 127 4.65 -4.26 -1.83
C THR A 127 6.00 -3.57 -2.00
N ALA A 128 6.06 -2.49 -2.78
CA ALA A 128 7.27 -1.69 -2.94
C ALA A 128 7.76 -1.09 -1.62
N ALA A 129 6.86 -0.56 -0.79
CA ALA A 129 7.19 -0.01 0.53
C ALA A 129 7.72 -1.09 1.49
N GLN A 130 7.10 -2.27 1.52
CA GLN A 130 7.56 -3.42 2.30
C GLN A 130 8.98 -3.87 1.90
N LEU A 131 9.24 -3.96 0.59
CA LEU A 131 10.57 -4.28 0.08
C LEU A 131 11.60 -3.22 0.48
N ALA A 132 11.22 -1.94 0.49
CA ALA A 132 12.10 -0.85 0.92
C ALA A 132 12.44 -0.95 2.41
N VAL A 133 11.47 -1.30 3.26
CA VAL A 133 11.68 -1.56 4.70
C VAL A 133 12.64 -2.73 4.90
N GLN A 134 12.42 -3.86 4.23
CA GLN A 134 13.29 -5.03 4.33
C GLN A 134 14.73 -4.74 3.88
N ARG A 135 14.92 -3.91 2.85
CA ARG A 135 16.27 -3.45 2.44
C ARG A 135 16.91 -2.61 3.53
N CYS A 136 16.18 -1.69 4.14
CA CYS A 136 16.71 -0.86 5.24
C CYS A 136 17.06 -1.68 6.48
N GLN A 137 16.26 -2.70 6.82
CA GLN A 137 16.54 -3.63 7.91
C GLN A 137 17.83 -4.39 7.67
N ARG A 138 17.98 -5.01 6.49
CA ARG A 138 19.21 -5.72 6.09
C ARG A 138 20.46 -4.83 6.10
N ASP A 139 20.33 -3.59 5.64
CA ASP A 139 21.42 -2.61 5.70
C ASP A 139 21.87 -2.34 7.14
N ILE A 140 20.91 -2.22 8.08
CA ILE A 140 21.20 -1.99 9.49
C ILE A 140 21.82 -3.24 10.12
N GLU A 141 21.23 -4.42 9.91
CA GLU A 141 21.74 -5.70 10.41
C GLU A 141 23.19 -5.92 9.97
N LYS A 142 23.51 -5.63 8.70
CA LYS A 142 24.88 -5.72 8.18
C LYS A 142 25.82 -4.76 8.89
N MET A 143 25.40 -3.52 9.14
CA MET A 143 26.21 -2.53 9.84
C MET A 143 26.41 -2.89 11.32
N GLU A 144 25.38 -3.39 11.99
CA GLU A 144 25.44 -3.85 13.38
C GLU A 144 26.35 -5.08 13.51
N TYR A 145 26.26 -6.03 12.57
CA TYR A 145 27.16 -7.17 12.48
C TYR A 145 28.62 -6.73 12.33
N LEU A 146 28.92 -5.82 11.40
CA LEU A 146 30.27 -5.29 11.21
C LEU A 146 30.78 -4.55 12.46
N LEU A 147 29.92 -3.79 13.14
CA LEU A 147 30.29 -3.10 14.37
C LEU A 147 30.65 -4.10 15.48
N ASN A 148 29.82 -5.14 15.67
CA ASN A 148 30.06 -6.18 16.68
C ASN A 148 31.36 -6.96 16.40
N GLN A 149 31.64 -7.29 15.13
CA GLN A 149 32.90 -7.92 14.73
C GLN A 149 34.12 -7.03 15.04
N ASN A 150 34.03 -5.72 14.79
CA ASN A 150 35.14 -4.79 15.05
C ASN A 150 35.40 -4.56 16.54
N GLN A 151 34.36 -4.64 17.37
CA GLN A 151 34.46 -4.50 18.82
C GLN A 151 34.95 -5.77 19.54
N GLY A 152 35.26 -6.85 18.79
CA GLY A 152 35.69 -8.12 19.37
C GLY A 152 34.57 -8.92 20.05
N ASN A 153 33.31 -8.48 19.88
CA ASN A 153 32.11 -9.16 20.38
C ASN A 153 31.60 -10.18 19.36
N ALA A 154 32.49 -11.01 18.83
CA ALA A 154 32.09 -12.16 18.03
C ALA A 154 31.70 -13.29 19.00
N LEU A 155 30.44 -13.76 18.89
CA LEU A 155 30.03 -15.06 19.41
C LEU A 155 30.79 -16.17 18.68
#